data_AF-A0AA39NIB2-F1
#
_entry.id   AF-A0AA39NIB2-F1
#
_cell.length_a   1.000
_cell.length_b   1.000
_cell.length_c   1.000
_cell.angle_alpha   90.00
_cell.angle_beta   90.00
_cell.angle_gamma   90.00
#
_symmetry.space_group_name_H-M   'P 1'
#
loop_
_entity.id
_entity.type
_entity.pdbx_description
1 polymer ?
#
loop_
_entity_poly.entity_id
_entity_poly.type
_entity_poly.pdbx_seq_one_letter_code
_entity_poly.pdbx_strand_id
1 'polypeptide(L)'
;MCIALTMAEMGSSAPTSGALYYWTFKFFPPSCRRYLAWLIGYVNTIGYIAAVAAIYVFVAFIVALPIATPSEYKNTAKYALGHFENLSDYSDGFAFILSLLAPCWTICGFDSSIHTSEEARDAPTAVPFAILSSIGLGYVLGLAVNICLVFNMGTDLTALLSSPIEQPMAVILANSLGTGGTITFWVFVAILLFIAGMDVLIASSRRVFAFSRDGALPLSSLFYSINPYSGTPANAVCMCVFVAGLLGLLSFAGSAAIGAIFTMSVFCPYLCYCTPIIARFFGGQPLAPGPFSLGKASGPVASVATTFMILMMVVFLFPAAPAPVAQSMNYTVVVIGGIITLATGYYLISGRFWFTGPVITLADGFVEKSDMGV
;
A
#
# COMPACT_ATOMS: atom_id res chain seq x y z
N MET A 1 10.07 7.11 5.46
CA MET A 1 10.64 7.13 6.84
C MET A 1 9.79 7.92 7.84
N CYS A 2 9.59 9.24 7.73
CA CYS A 2 8.82 9.99 8.76
C CYS A 2 7.41 9.43 9.03
N ILE A 3 6.62 9.19 7.96
CA ILE A 3 5.27 8.58 8.05
C ILE A 3 5.34 7.14 8.63
N ALA A 4 6.41 6.41 8.32
CA ALA A 4 6.66 5.07 8.85
C ALA A 4 6.83 5.12 10.38
N LEU A 5 7.66 6.04 10.88
CA LEU A 5 7.95 6.21 12.30
C LEU A 5 6.71 6.62 13.12
N THR A 6 5.79 7.40 12.56
CA THR A 6 4.54 7.78 13.23
C THR A 6 3.51 6.64 13.27
N MET A 7 3.40 5.84 12.20
CA MET A 7 2.52 4.67 12.15
C MET A 7 3.10 3.50 12.96
N ALA A 8 4.42 3.43 13.05
CA ALA A 8 5.16 2.53 13.93
C ALA A 8 4.84 2.78 15.41
N GLU A 9 4.88 4.04 15.87
CA GLU A 9 4.56 4.44 17.26
C GLU A 9 3.14 4.07 17.73
N MET A 10 2.23 3.70 16.81
CA MET A 10 0.87 3.25 17.16
C MET A 10 0.79 1.80 17.67
N GLY A 11 1.94 1.14 17.88
CA GLY A 11 2.10 0.03 18.83
C GLY A 11 3.58 -0.17 19.27
N SER A 12 3.84 -0.75 20.46
CA SER A 12 5.08 -1.50 20.77
C SER A 12 4.97 -2.48 21.99
N SER A 13 5.86 -3.49 22.09
CA SER A 13 5.81 -4.90 22.65
C SER A 13 5.02 -5.89 21.78
N ALA A 14 5.40 -7.11 21.33
CA ALA A 14 6.60 -7.99 21.29
C ALA A 14 6.38 -9.09 20.17
N PRO A 15 6.96 -10.33 20.18
CA PRO A 15 6.63 -11.35 19.13
C PRO A 15 6.68 -12.88 19.49
N THR A 16 6.03 -13.75 18.68
CA THR A 16 6.58 -15.08 18.26
C THR A 16 6.09 -15.51 16.87
N SER A 17 6.83 -16.40 16.21
CA SER A 17 6.44 -17.09 14.98
C SER A 17 5.26 -18.08 15.16
N GLY A 18 4.57 -18.40 14.05
CA GLY A 18 3.57 -19.48 13.99
C GLY A 18 2.13 -19.15 14.43
N ALA A 19 1.85 -17.90 14.79
CA ALA A 19 0.61 -17.56 15.49
C ALA A 19 -0.69 -17.88 14.70
N LEU A 20 -0.73 -17.62 13.39
CA LEU A 20 -1.91 -17.87 12.54
C LEU A 20 -2.40 -19.32 12.60
N TYR A 21 -1.53 -20.32 12.37
CA TYR A 21 -1.93 -21.73 12.42
C TYR A 21 -2.35 -22.15 13.84
N TYR A 22 -1.68 -21.59 14.87
CA TYR A 22 -1.99 -21.87 16.27
C TYR A 22 -3.39 -21.34 16.65
N TRP A 23 -3.77 -20.15 16.19
CA TRP A 23 -5.11 -19.61 16.40
C TRP A 23 -6.18 -20.36 15.61
N THR A 24 -5.90 -20.77 14.36
CA THR A 24 -6.80 -21.69 13.64
C THR A 24 -7.01 -22.99 14.42
N PHE A 25 -5.97 -23.55 15.03
CA PHE A 25 -6.09 -24.75 15.86
C PHE A 25 -6.85 -24.49 17.18
N LYS A 26 -6.70 -23.29 17.76
CA LYS A 26 -7.31 -22.91 19.04
C LYS A 26 -8.81 -22.60 18.92
N PHE A 27 -9.23 -21.89 17.87
CA PHE A 27 -10.58 -21.33 17.75
C PHE A 27 -11.57 -22.18 16.94
N PHE A 28 -11.10 -23.06 16.04
CA PHE A 28 -12.01 -23.92 15.25
C PHE A 28 -12.48 -25.15 16.02
N PRO A 29 -13.68 -25.69 15.70
CA PRO A 29 -14.22 -26.88 16.35
C PRO A 29 -13.35 -28.14 16.11
N PRO A 30 -13.42 -29.15 17.02
CA PRO A 30 -12.50 -30.29 17.03
C PRO A 30 -12.43 -31.10 15.73
N SER A 31 -13.52 -31.12 14.96
CA SER A 31 -13.66 -31.81 13.67
C SER A 31 -12.76 -31.24 12.56
N CYS A 32 -12.64 -29.92 12.47
CA CYS A 32 -12.02 -29.25 11.32
C CYS A 32 -10.67 -28.60 11.65
N ARG A 33 -10.43 -28.22 12.92
CA ARG A 33 -9.26 -27.42 13.35
C ARG A 33 -7.89 -27.96 12.92
N ARG A 34 -7.72 -29.28 12.82
CA ARG A 34 -6.45 -29.90 12.39
C ARG A 34 -6.14 -29.63 10.92
N TYR A 35 -7.12 -29.85 10.04
CA TYR A 35 -6.97 -29.65 8.61
C TYR A 35 -6.85 -28.16 8.25
N LEU A 36 -7.66 -27.31 8.89
CA LEU A 36 -7.64 -25.87 8.63
C LEU A 36 -6.34 -25.22 9.14
N ALA A 37 -5.83 -25.61 10.31
CA ALA A 37 -4.53 -25.12 10.79
C ALA A 37 -3.37 -25.56 9.91
N TRP A 38 -3.40 -26.80 9.42
CA TRP A 38 -2.44 -27.31 8.44
C TRP A 38 -2.48 -26.48 7.14
N LEU A 39 -3.68 -26.27 6.57
CA LEU A 39 -3.86 -25.51 5.33
C LEU A 39 -3.44 -24.04 5.47
N ILE A 40 -3.84 -23.36 6.55
CA ILE A 40 -3.43 -21.97 6.83
C ILE A 40 -1.92 -21.88 7.09
N GLY A 41 -1.32 -22.89 7.72
CA GLY A 41 0.14 -23.02 7.83
C GLY A 41 0.82 -22.99 6.47
N TYR A 42 0.41 -23.87 5.54
CA TYR A 42 0.99 -23.92 4.19
C TYR A 42 0.74 -22.65 3.36
N VAL A 43 -0.47 -22.08 3.39
CA VAL A 43 -0.79 -20.83 2.67
C VAL A 43 0.07 -19.67 3.17
N ASN A 44 0.23 -19.54 4.49
CA ASN A 44 1.10 -18.52 5.10
C ASN A 44 2.59 -18.74 4.74
N THR A 45 3.06 -20.00 4.74
CA THR A 45 4.42 -20.34 4.29
C THR A 45 4.65 -20.00 2.82
N ILE A 46 3.66 -20.22 1.93
CA ILE A 46 3.74 -19.81 0.52
C ILE A 46 3.85 -18.29 0.39
N GLY A 47 3.10 -17.53 1.19
CA GLY A 47 3.22 -16.06 1.25
C GLY A 47 4.63 -15.58 1.63
N TYR A 48 5.24 -16.16 2.66
CA TYR A 48 6.62 -15.83 3.02
C TYR A 48 7.64 -16.27 1.97
N ILE A 49 7.45 -17.43 1.33
CA ILE A 49 8.30 -17.86 0.21
C ILE A 49 8.21 -16.88 -0.96
N ALA A 50 7.02 -16.37 -1.28
CA ALA A 50 6.82 -15.36 -2.32
C ALA A 50 7.49 -14.03 -1.99
N ALA A 51 7.42 -13.56 -0.73
CA ALA A 51 8.11 -12.36 -0.29
C ALA A 51 9.64 -12.49 -0.40
N VAL A 52 10.20 -13.66 -0.09
CA VAL A 52 11.62 -13.96 -0.28
C VAL A 52 11.97 -14.09 -1.78
N ALA A 53 11.10 -14.69 -2.59
CA ALA A 53 11.26 -14.76 -4.04
C ALA A 53 11.29 -13.37 -4.70
N ALA A 54 10.48 -12.41 -4.20
CA ALA A 54 10.53 -11.02 -4.65
C ALA A 54 11.92 -10.40 -4.47
N ILE A 55 12.56 -10.62 -3.32
CA ILE A 55 13.92 -10.15 -3.05
C ILE A 55 14.91 -10.78 -4.03
N TYR A 56 14.79 -12.08 -4.32
CA TYR A 56 15.64 -12.73 -5.33
C TYR A 56 15.42 -12.19 -6.75
N VAL A 57 14.18 -11.84 -7.14
CA VAL A 57 13.90 -11.20 -8.44
C VAL A 57 14.52 -9.79 -8.52
N PHE A 58 14.46 -8.99 -7.45
CA PHE A 58 15.13 -7.69 -7.42
C PHE A 58 16.66 -7.81 -7.46
N VAL A 59 17.25 -8.75 -6.70
CA VAL A 59 18.70 -9.00 -6.74
C VAL A 59 19.13 -9.53 -8.12
N ALA A 60 18.35 -10.42 -8.74
CA ALA A 60 18.60 -10.89 -10.10
C ALA A 60 18.54 -9.75 -11.12
N PHE A 61 17.59 -8.81 -11.01
CA PHE A 61 17.53 -7.61 -11.85
C PHE A 61 18.79 -6.73 -11.69
N ILE A 62 19.17 -6.43 -10.44
CA ILE A 62 20.33 -5.58 -10.11
C ILE A 62 21.64 -6.19 -10.65
N VAL A 63 21.76 -7.51 -10.70
CA VAL A 63 22.95 -8.22 -11.22
C VAL A 63 22.90 -8.46 -12.73
N ALA A 64 21.77 -8.91 -13.27
CA ALA A 64 21.68 -9.32 -14.67
C ALA A 64 21.68 -8.14 -15.65
N LEU A 65 20.98 -7.05 -15.31
CA LEU A 65 20.87 -5.90 -16.23
C LEU A 65 22.23 -5.26 -16.53
N PRO A 66 23.11 -4.92 -15.57
CA PRO A 66 24.41 -4.31 -15.87
C PRO A 66 25.40 -5.25 -16.57
N ILE A 67 25.24 -6.56 -16.42
CA ILE A 67 26.05 -7.57 -17.10
C ILE A 67 25.65 -7.68 -18.56
N ALA A 68 24.35 -7.81 -18.85
CA ALA A 68 23.85 -8.10 -20.19
C ALA A 68 23.77 -6.87 -21.11
N THR A 69 23.52 -5.68 -20.55
CA THR A 69 23.36 -4.43 -21.31
C THR A 69 24.54 -4.18 -22.28
N PRO A 70 24.28 -3.99 -23.59
CA PRO A 70 25.29 -3.56 -24.56
C PRO A 70 25.90 -2.19 -24.24
N SER A 71 27.15 -1.95 -24.66
CA SER A 71 27.88 -0.72 -24.33
C SER A 71 27.22 0.58 -24.85
N GLU A 72 26.39 0.50 -25.89
CA GLU A 72 25.64 1.63 -26.44
C GLU A 72 24.51 2.14 -25.52
N TYR A 73 23.97 1.28 -24.63
CA TYR A 73 22.96 1.67 -23.64
C TYR A 73 23.56 1.98 -22.25
N LYS A 74 24.89 1.87 -22.08
CA LYS A 74 25.55 2.16 -20.79
C LYS A 74 25.81 3.65 -20.63
N ASN A 75 25.05 4.26 -19.75
CA ASN A 75 25.14 5.68 -19.46
C ASN A 75 26.38 6.01 -18.62
N THR A 76 27.06 7.12 -18.95
CA THR A 76 28.18 7.61 -18.14
C THR A 76 27.68 8.14 -16.79
N ALA A 77 28.52 8.08 -15.74
CA ALA A 77 28.16 8.60 -14.42
C ALA A 77 27.77 10.09 -14.42
N LYS A 78 28.32 10.90 -15.34
CA LYS A 78 27.93 12.30 -15.53
C LYS A 78 26.48 12.43 -16.00
N TYR A 79 26.06 11.57 -16.94
CA TYR A 79 24.67 11.54 -17.40
C TYR A 79 23.76 10.97 -16.31
N ALA A 80 24.09 9.78 -15.80
CA ALA A 80 23.27 9.02 -14.86
C ALA A 80 23.02 9.73 -13.51
N LEU A 81 23.90 10.64 -13.08
CA LEU A 81 23.79 11.35 -11.80
C LEU A 81 23.65 12.88 -11.93
N GLY A 82 23.67 13.42 -13.15
CA GLY A 82 23.75 14.87 -13.40
C GLY A 82 23.03 15.38 -14.64
N HIS A 83 22.40 14.50 -15.43
CA HIS A 83 21.48 14.90 -16.49
C HIS A 83 20.05 15.05 -15.93
N PHE A 84 19.32 16.03 -16.43
CA PHE A 84 17.91 16.23 -16.13
C PHE A 84 17.16 16.51 -17.43
N GLU A 85 16.22 15.64 -17.78
CA GLU A 85 15.38 15.76 -18.96
C GLU A 85 13.96 16.11 -18.52
N ASN A 86 13.42 17.22 -19.00
CA ASN A 86 12.02 17.60 -18.76
C ASN A 86 11.20 17.30 -20.01
N LEU A 87 10.36 16.26 -19.92
CA LEU A 87 9.47 15.81 -21.00
C LEU A 87 8.01 16.20 -20.73
N SER A 88 7.80 17.27 -19.95
CA SER A 88 6.49 17.89 -19.70
C SER A 88 6.56 19.38 -20.02
N ASP A 89 5.46 19.98 -20.50
CA ASP A 89 5.43 21.42 -20.81
C ASP A 89 5.36 22.32 -19.56
N TYR A 90 5.56 21.76 -18.36
CA TYR A 90 5.76 22.48 -17.11
C TYR A 90 7.20 22.98 -16.96
N SER A 91 7.41 23.95 -16.07
CA SER A 91 8.77 24.35 -15.68
C SER A 91 9.49 23.23 -14.93
N ASP A 92 10.81 23.13 -15.12
CA ASP A 92 11.67 22.07 -14.58
C ASP A 92 11.47 21.80 -13.08
N GLY A 93 11.30 22.86 -12.29
CA GLY A 93 11.03 22.76 -10.85
C GLY A 93 9.69 22.11 -10.51
N PHE A 94 8.65 22.30 -11.34
CA PHE A 94 7.36 21.64 -11.15
C PHE A 94 7.37 20.21 -11.72
N ALA A 95 8.02 20.00 -12.87
CA ALA A 95 8.26 18.68 -13.44
C ALA A 95 9.01 17.76 -12.45
N PHE A 96 10.04 18.29 -11.77
CA PHE A 96 10.72 17.59 -10.69
C PHE A 96 9.78 17.18 -9.54
N ILE A 97 8.89 18.08 -9.08
CA ILE A 97 7.95 17.75 -8.00
C ILE A 97 6.89 16.74 -8.47
N LEU A 98 6.42 16.82 -9.73
CA LEU A 98 5.54 15.80 -10.33
C LEU A 98 6.20 14.42 -10.37
N SER A 99 7.51 14.34 -10.65
CA SER A 99 8.25 13.06 -10.70
C SER A 99 8.20 12.27 -9.39
N LEU A 100 7.96 12.95 -8.25
CA LEU A 100 7.80 12.35 -6.94
C LEU A 100 6.54 11.47 -6.81
N LEU A 101 5.61 11.52 -7.78
CA LEU A 101 4.47 10.60 -7.85
C LEU A 101 4.91 9.13 -7.87
N ALA A 102 5.96 8.80 -8.63
CA ALA A 102 6.46 7.43 -8.71
C ALA A 102 6.92 6.87 -7.35
N PRO A 103 7.86 7.49 -6.60
CA PRO A 103 8.25 7.00 -5.27
C PRO A 103 7.12 7.11 -4.23
N CYS A 104 6.21 8.08 -4.34
CA CYS A 104 5.03 8.17 -3.47
C CYS A 104 4.03 7.02 -3.70
N TRP A 105 3.93 6.52 -4.93
CA TRP A 105 3.12 5.35 -5.28
C TRP A 105 3.81 4.03 -4.89
N THR A 106 5.12 3.90 -5.16
CA THR A 106 5.90 2.70 -4.81
C THR A 106 5.98 2.44 -3.30
N ILE A 107 5.92 3.49 -2.46
CA ILE A 107 5.94 3.37 -0.99
C ILE A 107 4.55 3.64 -0.40
N CYS A 108 3.59 2.80 -0.75
CA CYS A 108 2.25 2.73 -0.16
C CYS A 108 2.04 1.40 0.61
N GLY A 109 0.83 1.18 1.17
CA GLY A 109 0.42 -0.11 1.75
C GLY A 109 1.14 -0.59 3.02
N PHE A 110 2.15 0.15 3.51
CA PHE A 110 2.89 -0.19 4.73
C PHE A 110 2.03 -0.25 6.00
N ASP A 111 0.83 0.33 5.97
CA ASP A 111 -0.14 0.26 7.06
C ASP A 111 -0.81 -1.12 7.20
N SER A 112 -0.67 -2.04 6.22
CA SER A 112 -1.25 -3.40 6.24
C SER A 112 -1.03 -4.15 7.56
N SER A 113 0.15 -4.00 8.18
CA SER A 113 0.48 -4.63 9.46
C SER A 113 -0.42 -4.21 10.63
N ILE A 114 -0.99 -2.99 10.57
CA ILE A 114 -1.94 -2.46 11.57
C ILE A 114 -3.30 -3.16 11.42
N HIS A 115 -3.73 -3.45 10.19
CA HIS A 115 -5.01 -4.16 9.91
C HIS A 115 -4.93 -5.66 10.23
N THR A 116 -3.72 -6.18 10.47
CA THR A 116 -3.46 -7.50 11.03
C THR A 116 -2.90 -7.44 12.47
N SER A 117 -3.02 -6.29 13.16
CA SER A 117 -2.47 -6.14 14.52
C SER A 117 -3.13 -7.12 15.50
N GLU A 118 -4.45 -7.29 15.48
CA GLU A 118 -5.16 -8.31 16.28
C GLU A 118 -4.61 -9.75 16.08
N GLU A 119 -3.88 -9.99 14.99
CA GLU A 119 -3.19 -11.25 14.64
C GLU A 119 -1.65 -11.18 14.77
N ALA A 120 -1.13 -10.34 15.66
CA ALA A 120 0.25 -10.41 16.10
C ALA A 120 0.33 -10.67 17.62
N ARG A 121 1.16 -11.64 18.02
CA ARG A 121 1.12 -12.28 19.36
C ARG A 121 1.23 -11.30 20.54
N ASP A 122 2.06 -10.29 20.35
CA ASP A 122 2.04 -9.08 21.15
C ASP A 122 2.14 -8.00 20.07
N ALA A 123 0.97 -7.71 19.51
CA ALA A 123 0.82 -6.93 18.29
C ALA A 123 1.60 -5.63 18.24
N PRO A 124 1.67 -4.90 19.37
CA PRO A 124 2.22 -3.59 19.31
C PRO A 124 3.69 -3.52 18.78
N THR A 125 4.68 -4.39 19.04
CA THR A 125 6.07 -4.29 18.46
C THR A 125 6.17 -4.84 17.06
N ALA A 126 5.38 -5.87 16.75
CA ALA A 126 5.42 -6.45 15.42
C ALA A 126 5.15 -5.37 14.36
N VAL A 127 4.21 -4.45 14.64
CA VAL A 127 3.82 -3.30 13.80
C VAL A 127 4.96 -2.31 13.48
N PRO A 128 5.61 -1.61 14.43
CA PRO A 128 6.72 -0.68 14.17
C PRO A 128 7.90 -1.35 13.50
N PHE A 129 8.28 -2.55 13.95
CA PHE A 129 9.40 -3.23 13.34
C PHE A 129 9.08 -3.64 11.89
N ALA A 130 7.88 -4.15 11.62
CA ALA A 130 7.44 -4.47 10.26
C ALA A 130 7.36 -3.22 9.36
N ILE A 131 6.77 -2.12 9.84
CA ILE A 131 6.64 -0.85 9.09
C ILE A 131 8.03 -0.28 8.75
N LEU A 132 8.95 -0.26 9.71
CA LEU A 132 10.28 0.34 9.52
C LEU A 132 11.20 -0.57 8.69
N SER A 133 11.17 -1.88 8.90
CA SER A 133 11.99 -2.83 8.14
C SER A 133 11.51 -2.98 6.69
N SER A 134 10.21 -3.06 6.44
CA SER A 134 9.65 -3.18 5.08
C SER A 134 9.99 -1.96 4.21
N ILE A 135 9.73 -0.73 4.70
CA ILE A 135 10.05 0.49 3.95
C ILE A 135 11.57 0.71 3.89
N GLY A 136 12.33 0.33 4.92
CA GLY A 136 13.79 0.39 4.90
C GLY A 136 14.40 -0.50 3.80
N LEU A 137 13.95 -1.75 3.72
CA LEU A 137 14.36 -2.69 2.68
C LEU A 137 13.88 -2.24 1.29
N GLY A 138 12.62 -1.80 1.17
CA GLY A 138 12.05 -1.30 -0.08
C GLY A 138 12.76 -0.06 -0.60
N TYR A 139 13.21 0.85 0.28
CA TYR A 139 14.04 1.99 -0.09
C TYR A 139 15.40 1.56 -0.64
N VAL A 140 16.11 0.64 0.04
CA VAL A 140 17.45 0.18 -0.38
C VAL A 140 17.37 -0.57 -1.71
N LEU A 141 16.43 -1.51 -1.86
CA LEU A 141 16.26 -2.28 -3.10
C LEU A 141 15.75 -1.40 -4.25
N GLY A 142 14.75 -0.54 -4.00
CA GLY A 142 14.21 0.38 -5.00
C GLY A 142 15.24 1.40 -5.50
N LEU A 143 16.08 1.93 -4.61
CA LEU A 143 17.20 2.81 -4.98
C LEU A 143 18.23 2.06 -5.85
N ALA A 144 18.59 0.82 -5.50
CA ALA A 144 19.50 0.00 -6.29
C ALA A 144 18.93 -0.35 -7.68
N VAL A 145 17.63 -0.65 -7.77
CA VAL A 145 16.91 -0.86 -9.04
C VAL A 145 16.92 0.40 -9.90
N ASN A 146 16.62 1.58 -9.33
CA ASN A 146 16.61 2.85 -10.05
C ASN A 146 18.00 3.25 -10.55
N ILE A 147 19.04 3.08 -9.73
CA ILE A 147 20.44 3.27 -10.17
C ILE A 147 20.77 2.30 -11.31
N CYS A 148 20.40 1.03 -11.18
CA CYS A 148 20.61 0.01 -12.19
C CYS A 148 19.94 0.37 -13.53
N LEU A 149 18.69 0.83 -13.51
CA LEU A 149 17.97 1.32 -14.69
C LEU A 149 18.69 2.51 -15.34
N VAL A 150 18.97 3.57 -14.58
CA VAL A 150 19.51 4.83 -15.11
C VAL A 150 20.91 4.65 -15.71
N PHE A 151 21.72 3.72 -15.21
CA PHE A 151 23.02 3.37 -15.81
C PHE A 151 22.94 2.50 -17.08
N ASN A 152 21.78 1.89 -17.40
CA ASN A 152 21.65 0.88 -18.46
C ASN A 152 20.51 1.15 -19.48
N MET A 153 19.81 2.27 -19.37
CA MET A 153 18.67 2.62 -20.24
C MET A 153 19.03 3.32 -21.57
N GLY A 154 20.29 3.69 -21.77
CA GLY A 154 20.72 4.57 -22.87
C GLY A 154 20.31 6.04 -22.70
N THR A 155 20.61 6.85 -23.71
CA THR A 155 20.38 8.31 -23.68
C THR A 155 19.16 8.78 -24.49
N ASP A 156 18.69 8.00 -25.47
CA ASP A 156 17.51 8.37 -26.27
C ASP A 156 16.20 8.01 -25.54
N LEU A 157 15.80 8.91 -24.64
CA LEU A 157 14.54 8.82 -23.91
C LEU A 157 13.31 8.96 -24.81
N THR A 158 13.44 9.60 -25.98
CA THR A 158 12.31 9.79 -26.91
C THR A 158 11.98 8.48 -27.60
N ALA A 159 12.96 7.79 -28.18
CA ALA A 159 12.78 6.48 -28.79
C ALA A 159 12.31 5.42 -27.76
N LEU A 160 12.78 5.52 -26.52
CA LEU A 160 12.40 4.64 -25.41
C LEU A 160 10.91 4.80 -25.05
N LEU A 161 10.42 6.05 -24.96
CA LEU A 161 9.02 6.35 -24.62
C LEU A 161 8.05 6.18 -25.80
N SER A 162 8.49 6.40 -27.04
CA SER A 162 7.67 6.18 -28.24
C SER A 162 7.63 4.72 -28.73
N SER A 163 8.18 3.78 -27.95
CA SER A 163 8.27 2.37 -28.33
C SER A 163 6.89 1.67 -28.33
N PRO A 164 6.55 0.87 -29.36
CA PRO A 164 5.30 0.09 -29.42
C PRO A 164 5.09 -0.95 -28.31
N ILE A 165 6.06 -1.10 -27.40
CA ILE A 165 5.95 -1.93 -26.19
C ILE A 165 5.15 -1.21 -25.09
N GLU A 166 4.99 0.12 -25.17
CA GLU A 166 4.26 0.98 -24.21
C GLU A 166 4.71 0.88 -22.73
N GLN A 167 5.81 0.17 -22.46
CA GLN A 167 6.33 -0.13 -21.13
C GLN A 167 7.85 0.11 -21.09
N PRO A 168 8.30 1.32 -20.70
CA PRO A 168 9.70 1.74 -20.71
C PRO A 168 10.68 0.72 -20.08
N MET A 169 10.34 0.13 -18.94
CA MET A 169 11.19 -0.89 -18.30
C MET A 169 11.31 -2.18 -19.12
N ALA A 170 10.28 -2.58 -19.86
CA ALA A 170 10.34 -3.73 -20.76
C ALA A 170 11.17 -3.43 -22.02
N VAL A 171 11.20 -2.18 -22.50
CA VAL A 171 12.09 -1.74 -23.60
C VAL A 171 13.55 -1.84 -23.17
N ILE A 172 13.89 -1.33 -21.98
CA ILE A 172 15.25 -1.41 -21.41
C ILE A 172 15.69 -2.87 -21.27
N LEU A 173 14.81 -3.73 -20.73
CA LEU A 173 15.08 -5.16 -20.63
C LEU A 173 15.23 -5.84 -22.01
N ALA A 174 14.45 -5.43 -23.02
CA ALA A 174 14.55 -5.99 -24.36
C ALA A 174 15.87 -5.63 -25.04
N ASN A 175 16.33 -4.39 -24.89
CA ASN A 175 17.63 -3.93 -25.41
C ASN A 175 18.81 -4.62 -24.73
N SER A 176 18.67 -5.02 -23.46
CA SER A 176 19.77 -5.60 -22.66
C SER A 176 19.79 -7.13 -22.57
N LEU A 177 18.63 -7.78 -22.49
CA LEU A 177 18.48 -9.23 -22.28
C LEU A 177 17.79 -9.93 -23.46
N GLY A 178 17.40 -9.19 -24.48
CA GLY A 178 16.58 -9.68 -25.59
C GLY A 178 15.16 -10.07 -25.17
N THR A 179 14.35 -10.45 -26.15
CA THR A 179 12.94 -10.82 -25.97
C THR A 179 12.75 -11.95 -24.97
N GLY A 180 13.62 -12.98 -25.01
CA GLY A 180 13.53 -14.15 -24.13
C GLY A 180 13.73 -13.80 -22.65
N GLY A 181 14.82 -13.11 -22.31
CA GLY A 181 15.09 -12.69 -20.93
C GLY A 181 14.05 -11.69 -20.42
N THR A 182 13.56 -10.81 -21.29
CA THR A 182 12.49 -9.85 -20.96
C THR A 182 11.19 -10.55 -20.60
N ILE A 183 10.72 -11.49 -21.43
CA ILE A 183 9.51 -12.27 -21.15
C ILE A 183 9.66 -13.08 -19.86
N THR A 184 10.82 -13.72 -19.65
CA THR A 184 11.10 -14.46 -18.40
C THR A 184 11.00 -13.54 -17.18
N PHE A 185 11.58 -12.33 -17.22
CA PHE A 185 11.46 -11.37 -16.12
C PHE A 185 10.01 -10.89 -15.94
N TRP A 186 9.29 -10.60 -17.03
CA TRP A 186 7.92 -10.11 -16.97
C TRP A 186 6.93 -11.13 -16.38
N VAL A 187 7.17 -12.43 -16.58
CA VAL A 187 6.40 -13.49 -15.91
C VAL A 187 6.59 -13.44 -14.39
N PHE A 188 7.81 -13.25 -13.89
CA PHE A 188 8.04 -13.07 -12.46
C PHE A 188 7.39 -11.78 -11.92
N VAL A 189 7.48 -10.66 -12.65
CA VAL A 189 6.80 -9.41 -12.28
C VAL A 189 5.29 -9.61 -12.20
N ALA A 190 4.67 -10.29 -13.16
CA ALA A 190 3.23 -10.57 -13.16
C ALA A 190 2.80 -11.45 -11.97
N ILE A 191 3.59 -12.47 -11.61
CA ILE A 191 3.36 -13.29 -10.42
C ILE A 191 3.44 -12.45 -9.14
N LEU A 192 4.45 -11.58 -9.01
CA LEU A 192 4.62 -10.71 -7.85
C LEU A 192 3.48 -9.68 -7.73
N LEU A 193 3.03 -9.09 -8.84
CA LEU A 193 1.88 -8.17 -8.86
C LEU A 193 0.57 -8.87 -8.47
N PHE A 194 0.34 -10.11 -8.92
CA PHE A 194 -0.82 -10.89 -8.50
C PHE A 194 -0.81 -11.15 -6.98
N ILE A 195 0.34 -11.52 -6.42
CA ILE A 195 0.49 -11.79 -4.98
C ILE A 195 0.33 -10.50 -4.16
N ALA A 196 0.85 -9.37 -4.62
CA ALA A 196 0.59 -8.07 -4.00
C ALA A 196 -0.91 -7.69 -4.02
N GLY A 197 -1.61 -7.99 -5.13
CA GLY A 197 -3.06 -7.83 -5.21
C GLY A 197 -3.84 -8.69 -4.22
N MET A 198 -3.37 -9.91 -3.93
CA MET A 198 -3.96 -10.77 -2.90
C MET A 198 -3.81 -10.18 -1.48
N ASP A 199 -2.64 -9.63 -1.13
CA ASP A 199 -2.43 -9.00 0.18
C ASP A 199 -3.34 -7.78 0.38
N VAL A 200 -3.40 -6.89 -0.62
CA VAL A 200 -4.31 -5.73 -0.61
C VAL A 200 -5.77 -6.15 -0.49
N LEU A 201 -6.19 -7.26 -1.12
CA LEU A 201 -7.55 -7.79 -1.00
C LEU A 201 -7.83 -8.34 0.42
N ILE A 202 -6.87 -9.02 1.04
CA ILE A 202 -6.98 -9.50 2.43
C ILE A 202 -7.15 -8.30 3.37
N ALA A 203 -6.25 -7.31 3.30
CA ALA A 203 -6.33 -6.10 4.11
C ALA A 203 -7.65 -5.31 3.90
N SER A 204 -8.09 -5.17 2.64
CA SER A 204 -9.33 -4.46 2.29
C SER A 204 -10.59 -5.16 2.82
N SER A 205 -10.66 -6.49 2.73
CA SER A 205 -11.80 -7.26 3.22
C SER A 205 -11.97 -7.16 4.74
N ARG A 206 -10.87 -7.10 5.49
CA ARG A 206 -10.87 -6.84 6.95
C ARG A 206 -11.44 -5.47 7.28
N ARG A 207 -11.01 -4.42 6.56
CA ARG A 207 -11.53 -3.04 6.73
C ARG A 207 -13.03 -2.97 6.46
N VAL A 208 -13.50 -3.58 5.37
CA VAL A 208 -14.94 -3.66 5.03
C VAL A 208 -15.72 -4.41 6.11
N PHE A 209 -15.21 -5.54 6.61
CA PHE A 209 -15.86 -6.30 7.68
C PHE A 209 -15.97 -5.51 8.99
N ALA A 210 -14.88 -4.86 9.44
CA ALA A 210 -14.88 -4.04 10.64
C ALA A 210 -15.83 -2.83 10.53
N PHE A 211 -15.82 -2.14 9.40
CA PHE A 211 -16.73 -1.01 9.15
C PHE A 211 -18.20 -1.45 8.96
N SER A 212 -18.43 -2.73 8.63
CA SER A 212 -19.77 -3.35 8.62
C SER A 212 -20.25 -3.75 10.02
N ARG A 213 -19.36 -4.25 10.89
CA ARG A 213 -19.64 -4.53 12.30
C ARG A 213 -20.11 -3.26 13.01
N ASP A 214 -19.48 -2.13 12.73
CA ASP A 214 -19.82 -0.81 13.29
C ASP A 214 -21.04 -0.17 12.59
N GLY A 215 -21.79 -0.94 11.79
CA GLY A 215 -23.00 -0.53 11.06
C GLY A 215 -22.78 0.45 9.91
N ALA A 216 -21.57 1.00 9.76
CA ALA A 216 -21.28 2.22 9.03
C ALA A 216 -21.45 2.14 7.51
N LEU A 217 -21.37 0.94 6.90
CA LEU A 217 -21.63 0.76 5.47
C LEU A 217 -23.14 0.65 5.15
N PRO A 218 -23.60 1.17 4.00
CA PRO A 218 -24.90 0.81 3.47
C PRO A 218 -24.93 -0.71 3.20
N LEU A 219 -26.03 -1.38 3.56
CA LEU A 219 -26.15 -2.84 3.52
C LEU A 219 -25.12 -3.59 4.38
N SER A 220 -24.59 -2.98 5.44
CA SER A 220 -23.63 -3.55 6.40
C SER A 220 -23.99 -4.96 6.89
N SER A 221 -25.27 -5.27 7.07
CA SER A 221 -25.76 -6.61 7.46
C SER A 221 -25.49 -7.72 6.43
N LEU A 222 -25.26 -7.40 5.15
CA LEU A 222 -24.83 -8.37 4.13
C LEU A 222 -23.34 -8.70 4.23
N PHE A 223 -22.52 -7.73 4.65
CA PHE A 223 -21.06 -7.82 4.65
C PHE A 223 -20.49 -8.22 6.02
N TYR A 224 -21.20 -7.94 7.11
CA TYR A 224 -20.92 -8.45 8.45
C TYR A 224 -21.35 -9.93 8.58
N SER A 225 -20.63 -10.81 7.89
CA SER A 225 -20.80 -12.26 7.97
C SER A 225 -19.47 -12.99 7.83
N ILE A 226 -19.21 -13.95 8.72
CA ILE A 226 -18.05 -14.84 8.68
C ILE A 226 -18.51 -16.20 8.17
N ASN A 227 -17.84 -16.75 7.15
CA ASN A 227 -18.15 -18.07 6.62
C ASN A 227 -17.75 -19.16 7.63
N PRO A 228 -18.67 -20.04 8.10
CA PRO A 228 -18.38 -21.05 9.13
C PRO A 228 -17.32 -22.10 8.75
N TYR A 229 -17.06 -22.31 7.46
CA TYR A 229 -16.13 -23.33 6.96
C TYR A 229 -14.71 -22.80 6.81
N SER A 230 -14.54 -21.55 6.36
CA SER A 230 -13.22 -20.92 6.15
C SER A 230 -12.79 -19.99 7.28
N GLY A 231 -13.72 -19.51 8.11
CA GLY A 231 -13.49 -18.46 9.10
C GLY A 231 -13.17 -17.08 8.50
N THR A 232 -13.41 -16.87 7.20
CA THR A 232 -13.12 -15.62 6.50
C THR A 232 -14.39 -14.82 6.20
N PRO A 233 -14.31 -13.47 6.12
CA PRO A 233 -15.46 -12.61 5.79
C PRO A 233 -15.75 -12.63 4.28
N ALA A 234 -16.22 -13.78 3.78
CA ALA A 234 -16.35 -14.05 2.35
C ALA A 234 -17.19 -12.99 1.60
N ASN A 235 -18.27 -12.49 2.20
CA ASN A 235 -19.11 -11.46 1.59
C ASN A 235 -18.38 -10.12 1.42
N ALA A 236 -17.51 -9.76 2.37
CA ALA A 236 -16.65 -8.58 2.26
C ALA A 236 -15.57 -8.76 1.19
N VAL A 237 -14.99 -9.96 1.05
CA VAL A 237 -14.06 -10.29 -0.06
C VAL A 237 -14.77 -10.15 -1.41
N CYS A 238 -15.97 -10.71 -1.56
CA CYS A 238 -16.77 -10.60 -2.78
C CYS A 238 -17.14 -9.15 -3.10
N MET A 239 -17.48 -8.33 -2.09
CA MET A 239 -17.71 -6.89 -2.26
C MET A 239 -16.45 -6.19 -2.79
N CYS A 240 -15.29 -6.43 -2.17
CA CYS A 240 -14.02 -5.86 -2.62
C CYS A 240 -13.68 -6.25 -4.07
N VAL A 241 -13.82 -7.53 -4.43
CA VAL A 241 -13.57 -8.01 -5.81
C VAL A 241 -14.55 -7.41 -6.81
N PHE A 242 -15.84 -7.30 -6.46
CA PHE A 242 -16.85 -6.70 -7.34
C PHE A 242 -16.60 -5.21 -7.58
N VAL A 243 -16.33 -4.43 -6.52
CA VAL A 243 -16.05 -3.00 -6.64
C VAL A 243 -14.71 -2.76 -7.37
N ALA A 244 -13.66 -3.54 -7.06
CA ALA A 244 -12.39 -3.47 -7.79
C ALA A 244 -12.55 -3.85 -9.27
N GLY A 245 -13.41 -4.82 -9.59
CA GLY A 245 -13.77 -5.17 -10.97
C GLY A 245 -14.46 -4.01 -11.70
N LEU A 246 -15.46 -3.37 -11.08
CA LEU A 246 -16.14 -2.19 -11.65
C LEU A 246 -15.18 -1.01 -11.87
N LEU A 247 -14.26 -0.75 -10.94
CA LEU A 247 -13.20 0.26 -11.13
C LEU A 247 -12.22 -0.15 -12.24
N GLY A 248 -11.89 -1.44 -12.33
CA GLY A 248 -11.06 -2.00 -13.40
C GLY A 248 -11.64 -1.80 -14.81
N LEU A 249 -12.97 -1.74 -14.95
CA LEU A 249 -13.62 -1.42 -16.24
C LEU A 249 -13.29 -0.01 -16.74
N LEU A 250 -12.85 0.92 -15.88
CA LEU A 250 -12.40 2.25 -16.32
C LEU A 250 -11.13 2.20 -17.17
N SER A 251 -10.40 1.07 -17.18
CA SER A 251 -9.32 0.81 -18.16
C SER A 251 -9.83 0.85 -19.61
N PHE A 252 -11.08 0.47 -19.86
CA PHE A 252 -11.71 0.55 -21.19
C PHE A 252 -12.25 1.95 -21.51
N ALA A 253 -12.35 2.85 -20.53
CA ALA A 253 -12.79 4.24 -20.73
C ALA A 253 -11.63 5.17 -21.15
N GLY A 254 -10.38 4.71 -21.06
CA GLY A 254 -9.19 5.43 -21.53
C GLY A 254 -8.15 5.71 -20.44
N SER A 255 -6.95 6.09 -20.86
CA SER A 255 -5.77 6.31 -20.00
C SER A 255 -6.02 7.31 -18.86
N ALA A 256 -6.75 8.40 -19.10
CA ALA A 256 -7.10 9.37 -18.06
C ALA A 256 -8.02 8.80 -16.96
N ALA A 257 -8.92 7.86 -17.30
CA ALA A 257 -9.87 7.28 -16.36
C ALA A 257 -9.20 6.27 -15.41
N ILE A 258 -8.31 5.42 -15.94
CA ILE A 258 -7.48 4.51 -15.12
C ILE A 258 -6.35 5.26 -14.40
N GLY A 259 -5.78 6.30 -15.01
CA GLY A 259 -4.80 7.20 -14.40
C GLY A 259 -5.30 7.84 -13.11
N ALA A 260 -6.57 8.28 -13.09
CA ALA A 260 -7.19 8.84 -11.90
C ALA A 260 -7.23 7.85 -10.72
N ILE A 261 -7.36 6.54 -10.96
CA ILE A 261 -7.33 5.49 -9.92
C ILE A 261 -5.93 5.37 -9.30
N PHE A 262 -4.86 5.43 -10.11
CA PHE A 262 -3.47 5.39 -9.60
C PHE A 262 -3.14 6.63 -8.74
N THR A 263 -3.66 7.80 -9.09
CA THR A 263 -3.57 9.00 -8.25
C THR A 263 -4.37 8.83 -6.95
N MET A 264 -5.60 8.28 -7.02
CA MET A 264 -6.42 8.00 -5.84
C MET A 264 -5.74 7.05 -4.84
N SER A 265 -4.98 6.06 -5.32
CA SER A 265 -4.28 5.11 -4.44
C SER A 265 -3.14 5.75 -3.62
N VAL A 266 -2.74 6.98 -3.92
CA VAL A 266 -1.85 7.79 -3.07
C VAL A 266 -2.65 8.82 -2.25
N PHE A 267 -3.56 9.56 -2.89
CA PHE A 267 -4.31 10.64 -2.23
C PHE A 267 -5.18 10.14 -1.07
N CYS A 268 -5.93 9.06 -1.26
CA CYS A 268 -6.87 8.57 -0.25
C CYS A 268 -6.14 8.06 1.01
N PRO A 269 -5.07 7.24 0.93
CA PRO A 269 -4.24 6.95 2.09
C PRO A 269 -3.62 8.18 2.75
N TYR A 270 -3.11 9.16 1.97
CA TYR A 270 -2.49 10.36 2.56
C TYR A 270 -3.52 11.20 3.35
N LEU A 271 -4.75 11.33 2.87
CA LEU A 271 -5.85 11.95 3.63
C LEU A 271 -6.13 11.18 4.94
N CYS A 272 -6.23 9.85 4.85
CA CYS A 272 -6.48 8.96 5.98
C CYS A 272 -5.33 8.92 7.00
N TYR A 273 -4.09 9.23 6.61
CA TYR A 273 -2.94 9.34 7.54
C TYR A 273 -2.80 10.74 8.13
N CYS A 274 -3.01 11.79 7.33
CA CYS A 274 -3.01 13.18 7.81
C CYS A 274 -4.03 13.40 8.93
N THR A 275 -5.26 12.88 8.78
CA THR A 275 -6.35 13.10 9.73
C THR A 275 -6.00 12.70 11.18
N PRO A 276 -5.61 11.44 11.51
CA PRO A 276 -5.24 11.05 12.86
C PRO A 276 -3.91 11.67 13.32
N ILE A 277 -2.93 11.88 12.42
CA ILE A 277 -1.65 12.50 12.81
C ILE A 277 -1.87 13.97 13.23
N ILE A 278 -2.75 14.72 12.56
CA ILE A 278 -3.13 16.08 12.97
C ILE A 278 -3.98 16.04 14.24
N ALA A 279 -4.97 15.13 14.32
CA ALA A 279 -5.81 14.97 15.51
C ALA A 279 -5.02 14.63 16.79
N ARG A 280 -3.87 13.94 16.68
CA ARG A 280 -2.95 13.67 17.80
C ARG A 280 -2.44 14.94 18.49
N PHE A 281 -2.26 16.05 17.75
CA PHE A 281 -1.73 17.30 18.30
C PHE A 281 -2.81 18.37 18.56
N PHE A 282 -3.93 18.33 17.84
CA PHE A 282 -4.99 19.35 17.93
C PHE A 282 -6.32 18.84 18.50
N GLY A 283 -6.51 17.52 18.65
CA GLY A 283 -7.75 16.90 19.13
C GLY A 283 -7.95 16.86 20.65
N GLY A 284 -7.06 17.50 21.42
CA GLY A 284 -7.17 17.67 22.88
C GLY A 284 -6.96 16.42 23.74
N GLN A 285 -7.00 15.21 23.18
CA GLN A 285 -6.74 13.95 23.89
C GLN A 285 -5.25 13.59 23.88
N PRO A 286 -4.60 13.35 25.03
CA PRO A 286 -3.19 12.97 25.08
C PRO A 286 -3.00 11.51 24.64
N LEU A 287 -2.08 11.27 23.70
CA LEU A 287 -1.68 9.91 23.35
C LEU A 287 -0.81 9.31 24.46
N ALA A 288 -1.25 8.18 25.03
CA ALA A 288 -0.42 7.38 25.93
C ALA A 288 0.80 6.81 25.17
N PRO A 289 2.04 7.01 25.64
CA PRO A 289 3.23 6.59 24.91
C PRO A 289 3.41 5.07 24.95
N GLY A 290 3.52 4.44 23.79
CA GLY A 290 3.88 3.02 23.67
C GLY A 290 5.39 2.78 23.87
N PRO A 291 5.82 1.52 24.08
CA PRO A 291 7.24 1.11 24.17
C PRO A 291 8.13 1.42 22.95
N PHE A 292 7.58 1.98 21.86
CA PHE A 292 8.32 2.67 20.80
C PHE A 292 7.69 4.04 20.72
N SER A 293 8.45 5.08 21.04
CA SER A 293 7.99 6.47 20.92
C SER A 293 9.11 7.35 20.40
N LEU A 294 8.73 8.32 19.57
CA LEU A 294 9.64 9.35 19.07
C LEU A 294 9.93 10.43 20.14
N GLY A 295 9.20 10.44 21.25
CA GLY A 295 9.33 11.42 22.33
C GLY A 295 9.35 12.85 21.81
N LYS A 296 10.40 13.61 22.13
CA LYS A 296 10.57 15.01 21.69
C LYS A 296 10.64 15.19 20.17
N ALA A 297 11.03 14.15 19.41
CA ALA A 297 11.07 14.21 17.95
C ALA A 297 9.69 14.00 17.29
N SER A 298 8.68 13.53 18.03
CA SER A 298 7.36 13.16 17.47
C SER A 298 6.68 14.34 16.76
N GLY A 299 6.64 15.52 17.40
CA GLY A 299 6.08 16.74 16.81
C GLY A 299 6.74 17.14 15.49
N PRO A 300 8.06 17.42 15.47
CA PRO A 300 8.78 17.75 14.23
C PRO A 300 8.64 16.69 13.12
N VAL A 301 8.71 15.40 13.45
CA VAL A 301 8.57 14.31 12.47
C VAL A 301 7.15 14.26 11.89
N ALA A 302 6.13 14.45 12.73
CA ALA A 302 4.73 14.51 12.30
C ALA A 302 4.42 15.74 11.45
N SER A 303 4.94 16.92 11.81
CA SER A 303 4.78 18.15 11.03
C SER A 303 5.41 18.04 9.64
N VAL A 304 6.62 17.46 9.52
CA VAL A 304 7.26 17.20 8.22
C VAL A 304 6.45 16.18 7.41
N ALA A 305 5.99 15.09 8.04
CA ALA A 305 5.20 14.06 7.37
C ALA A 305 3.86 14.60 6.82
N THR A 306 3.10 15.35 7.63
CA THR A 306 1.80 15.91 7.23
C THR A 306 1.95 17.03 6.20
N THR A 307 2.93 17.94 6.36
CA THR A 307 3.20 18.99 5.37
C THR A 307 3.56 18.39 4.01
N PHE A 308 4.41 17.36 3.98
CA PHE A 308 4.74 16.65 2.74
C PHE A 308 3.51 15.96 2.14
N MET A 309 2.74 15.20 2.93
CA MET A 309 1.54 14.52 2.42
C MET A 309 0.51 15.50 1.86
N ILE A 310 0.25 16.63 2.53
CA ILE A 310 -0.67 17.68 2.06
C ILE A 310 -0.15 18.33 0.77
N LEU A 311 1.15 18.66 0.69
CA LEU A 311 1.77 19.21 -0.52
C LEU A 311 1.58 18.26 -1.70
N MET A 312 1.94 16.98 -1.53
CA MET A 312 1.87 16.00 -2.61
C MET A 312 0.42 15.66 -2.99
N MET A 313 -0.53 15.65 -2.03
CA MET A 313 -1.95 15.53 -2.31
C MET A 313 -2.46 16.64 -3.24
N VAL A 314 -2.00 17.88 -3.06
CA VAL A 314 -2.37 18.99 -3.96
C VAL A 314 -1.69 18.86 -5.32
N VAL A 315 -0.38 18.58 -5.36
CA VAL A 315 0.38 18.42 -6.62
C VAL A 315 -0.18 17.28 -7.47
N PHE A 316 -0.53 16.14 -6.88
CA PHE A 316 -1.00 14.98 -7.63
C PHE A 316 -2.44 15.13 -8.17
N LEU A 317 -3.16 16.22 -7.87
CA LEU A 317 -4.41 16.57 -8.58
C LEU A 317 -4.17 17.27 -9.92
N PHE A 318 -2.94 17.71 -10.21
CA PHE A 318 -2.62 18.33 -11.50
C PHE A 318 -2.52 17.29 -12.63
N PRO A 319 -2.83 17.69 -13.89
CA PRO A 319 -2.54 16.88 -15.07
C PRO A 319 -1.02 16.72 -15.29
N ALA A 320 -0.61 15.76 -16.11
CA ALA A 320 0.81 15.52 -16.43
C ALA A 320 1.46 16.62 -17.28
N ALA A 321 0.65 17.40 -17.99
CA ALA A 321 1.05 18.57 -18.77
C ALA A 321 0.05 19.72 -18.55
N PRO A 322 0.47 21.00 -18.62
CA PRO A 322 -0.44 22.15 -18.52
C PRO A 322 -1.47 22.18 -19.65
N ALA A 323 -2.58 22.90 -19.43
CA ALA A 323 -3.69 23.06 -20.38
C ALA A 323 -4.20 21.72 -21.00
N PRO A 324 -4.56 20.72 -20.17
CA PRO A 324 -4.97 19.41 -20.66
C PRO A 324 -6.26 19.47 -21.47
N VAL A 325 -6.36 18.61 -22.48
CA VAL A 325 -7.63 18.26 -23.12
C VAL A 325 -8.38 17.22 -22.28
N ALA A 326 -9.66 16.98 -22.57
CA ALA A 326 -10.46 15.99 -21.84
C ALA A 326 -9.85 14.57 -21.82
N GLN A 327 -9.00 14.22 -22.79
CA GLN A 327 -8.32 12.93 -22.85
C GLN A 327 -7.00 12.86 -22.02
N SER A 328 -6.46 14.00 -21.58
CA SER A 328 -5.23 14.09 -20.77
C SER A 328 -5.45 14.72 -19.38
N MET A 329 -6.70 15.04 -19.04
CA MET A 329 -7.06 15.64 -17.75
C MET A 329 -7.02 14.62 -16.60
N ASN A 330 -6.49 15.05 -15.46
CA ASN A 330 -6.49 14.28 -14.22
C ASN A 330 -7.86 14.42 -13.51
N TYR A 331 -8.75 13.45 -13.73
CA TYR A 331 -10.11 13.47 -13.17
C TYR A 331 -10.20 13.13 -11.67
N THR A 332 -9.09 12.85 -10.97
CA THR A 332 -9.10 12.49 -9.55
C THR A 332 -9.82 13.49 -8.67
N VAL A 333 -9.71 14.80 -8.95
CA VAL A 333 -10.42 15.84 -8.21
C VAL A 333 -11.94 15.67 -8.26
N VAL A 334 -12.48 15.21 -9.40
CA VAL A 334 -13.92 14.97 -9.58
C VAL A 334 -14.35 13.69 -8.85
N VAL A 335 -13.58 12.61 -9.00
CA VAL A 335 -13.91 11.32 -8.39
C VAL A 335 -13.82 11.39 -6.86
N ILE A 336 -12.76 11.96 -6.30
CA ILE A 336 -12.59 12.14 -4.86
C ILE A 336 -13.60 13.15 -4.32
N GLY A 337 -13.83 14.27 -5.01
CA GLY A 337 -14.87 15.24 -4.65
C GLY A 337 -16.24 14.58 -4.53
N GLY A 338 -16.62 13.78 -5.54
CA GLY A 338 -17.86 12.99 -5.53
C GLY A 338 -17.94 12.00 -4.37
N ILE A 339 -16.88 11.22 -4.12
CA ILE A 339 -16.84 10.24 -3.01
C ILE A 339 -16.99 10.95 -1.65
N ILE A 340 -16.27 12.06 -1.42
CA ILE A 340 -16.39 12.83 -0.17
C ILE A 340 -17.78 13.43 -0.03
N THR A 341 -18.33 14.06 -1.08
CA THR A 341 -19.70 14.61 -1.06
C THR A 341 -20.75 13.54 -0.76
N LEU A 342 -20.65 12.34 -1.34
CA LEU A 342 -21.57 11.24 -1.07
C LEU A 342 -21.42 10.70 0.35
N ALA A 343 -20.20 10.53 0.86
CA ALA A 343 -19.96 10.07 2.23
C ALA A 343 -20.45 11.08 3.28
N THR A 344 -20.13 12.37 3.11
CA THR A 344 -20.65 13.44 3.96
C THR A 344 -22.17 13.55 3.87
N GLY A 345 -22.76 13.43 2.68
CA GLY A 345 -24.21 13.40 2.47
C GLY A 345 -24.87 12.25 3.24
N TYR A 346 -24.37 11.03 3.11
CA TYR A 346 -24.86 9.86 3.84
C TYR A 346 -24.77 10.03 5.36
N TYR A 347 -23.67 10.60 5.87
CA TYR A 347 -23.52 10.91 7.29
C TYR A 347 -24.51 11.98 7.77
N LEU A 348 -24.69 13.07 7.02
CA LEU A 348 -25.61 14.16 7.39
C LEU A 348 -27.09 13.78 7.27
N ILE A 349 -27.44 12.91 6.32
CA ILE A 349 -28.82 12.44 6.14
C ILE A 349 -29.18 11.34 7.15
N SER A 350 -28.26 10.41 7.42
CA SER A 350 -28.51 9.20 8.22
C SER A 350 -27.49 9.01 9.34
N GLY A 351 -26.21 8.88 9.01
CA GLY A 351 -25.16 8.42 9.94
C GLY A 351 -25.09 9.14 11.28
N ARG A 352 -25.27 10.47 11.30
CA ARG A 352 -25.23 11.30 12.51
C ARG A 352 -26.26 10.94 13.59
N PHE A 353 -27.28 10.16 13.27
CA PHE A 353 -28.35 9.77 14.20
C PHE A 353 -28.11 8.43 14.91
N TRP A 354 -27.14 7.63 14.45
CA TRP A 354 -26.91 6.26 14.96
C TRP A 354 -25.45 5.82 15.02
N PHE A 355 -24.53 6.46 14.29
CA PHE A 355 -23.11 6.10 14.32
C PHE A 355 -22.43 6.70 15.55
N THR A 356 -22.17 5.85 16.55
CA THR A 356 -21.56 6.20 17.84
C THR A 356 -20.02 6.13 17.85
N GLY A 357 -19.39 5.71 16.75
CA GLY A 357 -17.95 5.46 16.66
C GLY A 357 -17.60 3.97 16.59
N PRO A 358 -16.30 3.63 16.50
CA PRO A 358 -15.85 2.25 16.34
C PRO A 358 -15.99 1.43 17.64
N VAL A 359 -16.45 0.18 17.52
CA VAL A 359 -16.59 -0.72 18.67
C VAL A 359 -15.24 -1.32 19.08
N ILE A 360 -14.88 -1.21 20.36
CA ILE A 360 -13.61 -1.73 20.91
C ILE A 360 -13.84 -3.15 21.47
N THR A 361 -13.21 -4.16 20.87
CA THR A 361 -13.38 -5.58 21.25
C THR A 361 -12.46 -6.04 22.39
N LEU A 362 -11.44 -5.26 22.76
CA LEU A 362 -10.33 -5.71 23.62
C LEU A 362 -10.51 -5.39 25.13
N ALA A 363 -11.55 -4.64 25.52
CA ALA A 363 -11.75 -4.23 26.90
C ALA A 363 -12.12 -5.40 27.84
N ASP A 364 -12.93 -6.34 27.35
CA ASP A 364 -13.49 -7.43 28.17
C ASP A 364 -12.54 -8.65 28.34
N GLY A 365 -11.29 -8.54 27.88
CA GLY A 365 -10.33 -9.65 27.86
C GLY A 365 -9.42 -9.78 29.10
N PHE A 366 -9.31 -8.74 29.93
CA PHE A 366 -8.27 -8.62 30.96
C PHE A 366 -8.77 -8.39 32.40
N VAL A 367 -10.04 -8.69 32.68
CA VAL A 367 -10.50 -8.88 34.06
C VAL A 367 -10.08 -10.29 34.52
N GLU A 368 -8.81 -10.41 34.92
CA GLU A 368 -8.28 -11.65 35.48
C GLU A 368 -8.92 -11.95 36.85
N LYS A 369 -9.23 -13.23 37.11
CA LYS A 369 -9.99 -13.64 38.30
C LYS A 369 -9.11 -13.65 39.56
N SER A 370 -8.98 -12.51 40.24
CA SER A 370 -8.41 -12.43 41.60
C SER A 370 -9.43 -12.74 42.70
N ASP A 371 -10.69 -12.32 42.53
CA ASP A 371 -11.67 -12.24 43.63
C ASP A 371 -12.86 -13.20 43.47
N MET A 372 -12.59 -14.50 43.59
CA MET A 372 -13.55 -15.48 44.12
C MET A 372 -12.83 -16.55 44.93
N GLY A 373 -12.55 -16.23 46.20
CA GLY A 373 -12.12 -17.19 47.20
C GLY A 373 -13.24 -17.53 48.18
N VAL A 374 -13.99 -18.60 47.89
CA VAL A 374 -14.57 -19.60 48.83
C VAL A 374 -14.68 -20.92 48.07
#